data_AF-E5G5U8-F1
#
_entry.id   AF-E5G5U8-F1
#
_cell.length_a   1.000
_cell.length_b   1.000
_cell.length_c   1.000
_cell.angle_alpha   90.00
_cell.angle_beta   90.00
_cell.angle_gamma   90.00
#
_symmetry.space_group_name_H-M   'P 1'
#
loop_
_entity.id
_entity.type
_entity.pdbx_description
1 polymer ?
#
loop_
_entity_poly.entity_id
_entity_poly.type
_entity_poly.pdbx_seq_one_letter_code
_entity_poly.pdbx_strand_id
1 'polypeptide(L)'
;HQSCSLKWGNQQLSIQYGTGSMTGYLASDTVEVGGITVVNQVFGISQCKAAFMAHMTADGILGLAFQSIASDNVVPVFDNMIKQNLVSQPMFSVYLSGNSQQGSEVVSRSIDSSHYTGQVTWIPLTSATYWQIKMDSVTINGQTVACSGGCPAIID
;
A
#
# COMPACT_ATOMS: atom_id res chain seq x y z
N HIS A 1 -19.28 -18.62 3.51
CA HIS A 1 -19.57 -18.03 4.83
C HIS A 1 -19.98 -16.57 4.62
N GLN A 2 -21.14 -16.16 5.12
CA GLN A 2 -21.56 -14.74 5.08
C GLN A 2 -21.11 -14.07 6.38
N SER A 3 -20.52 -12.88 6.26
CA SER A 3 -20.15 -12.04 7.40
C SER A 3 -21.40 -11.39 8.00
N CYS A 4 -21.53 -11.42 9.32
CA CYS A 4 -22.62 -10.76 10.04
C CYS A 4 -22.36 -9.25 10.23
N SER A 5 -21.11 -8.80 10.07
CA SER A 5 -20.70 -7.40 10.21
C SER A 5 -20.61 -6.65 8.88
N LEU A 6 -20.75 -7.35 7.75
CA LEU A 6 -20.73 -6.76 6.42
C LEU A 6 -21.89 -5.77 6.23
N LYS A 7 -21.55 -4.56 5.82
CA LYS A 7 -22.48 -3.51 5.44
C LYS A 7 -22.24 -3.16 3.98
N TRP A 8 -23.21 -3.43 3.13
CA TRP A 8 -23.18 -3.02 1.74
C TRP A 8 -23.39 -1.51 1.63
N GLY A 9 -22.54 -0.84 0.85
CA GLY A 9 -22.79 0.51 0.37
C GLY A 9 -23.47 0.48 -1.00
N ASN A 10 -24.11 1.60 -1.36
CA ASN A 10 -24.70 1.79 -2.70
C ASN A 10 -23.77 2.57 -3.65
N GLN A 11 -22.57 2.92 -3.18
CA GLN A 11 -21.61 3.72 -3.95
C GLN A 11 -20.82 2.82 -4.89
N GLN A 12 -20.83 3.16 -6.17
CA GLN A 12 -19.98 2.52 -7.18
C GLN A 12 -18.54 2.96 -6.99
N LEU A 13 -17.61 2.02 -7.22
CA LEU A 13 -16.19 2.23 -7.19
C LEU A 13 -15.61 1.99 -8.58
N SER A 14 -14.69 2.86 -8.99
CA SER A 14 -13.85 2.66 -10.18
C SER A 14 -12.41 3.00 -9.83
N ILE A 15 -11.50 2.06 -10.10
CA ILE A 15 -10.06 2.23 -9.90
C ILE A 15 -9.36 2.02 -11.24
N GLN A 16 -8.54 3.00 -11.62
CA GLN A 16 -7.72 2.94 -12.83
C GLN A 16 -6.28 2.57 -12.43
N TYR A 17 -5.75 1.54 -13.08
CA TYR A 17 -4.37 1.12 -13.02
C TYR A 17 -3.70 1.41 -14.37
N GLY A 18 -2.36 1.48 -14.42
CA GLY A 18 -1.65 1.69 -15.67
C GLY A 18 -1.93 0.64 -16.76
N THR A 19 -2.35 -0.56 -16.34
CA THR A 19 -2.60 -1.74 -17.19
C THR A 19 -4.08 -2.15 -17.27
N GLY A 20 -5.01 -1.32 -16.78
CA GLY A 20 -6.45 -1.58 -16.87
C GLY A 20 -7.24 -0.98 -15.72
N SER A 21 -8.49 -1.43 -15.52
CA SER A 21 -9.34 -0.92 -14.44
C SER A 21 -10.06 -2.02 -13.68
N MET A 22 -10.47 -1.69 -12.46
CA MET A 22 -11.39 -2.49 -11.67
C MET A 22 -12.61 -1.64 -11.34
N THR A 23 -13.81 -2.20 -11.52
CA THR A 23 -15.06 -1.58 -11.09
C THR A 23 -15.78 -2.46 -10.09
N GLY A 24 -16.57 -1.84 -9.22
CA GLY A 24 -17.25 -2.55 -8.14
C GLY A 24 -18.13 -1.64 -7.29
N TYR A 25 -18.32 -2.05 -6.04
CA TYR A 25 -19.08 -1.29 -5.04
C TYR A 25 -18.29 -1.18 -3.75
N LEU A 26 -18.48 -0.07 -3.04
CA LEU A 26 -17.96 0.06 -1.69
C LEU A 26 -18.82 -0.76 -0.71
N ALA A 27 -18.14 -1.46 0.18
CA ALA A 27 -18.73 -2.09 1.36
C ALA A 27 -17.86 -1.79 2.57
N SER A 28 -18.40 -2.03 3.77
CA SER A 28 -17.66 -1.92 5.01
C SER A 28 -17.77 -3.20 5.82
N ASP A 29 -16.66 -3.63 6.42
CA ASP A 29 -16.63 -4.76 7.33
C ASP A 29 -15.44 -4.64 8.30
N THR A 30 -15.27 -5.63 9.16
CA THR A 30 -14.07 -5.83 9.95
C THR A 30 -13.03 -6.58 9.11
N VAL A 31 -11.80 -6.06 9.05
CA VAL A 31 -10.69 -6.66 8.31
C VAL A 31 -9.57 -7.00 9.29
N GLU A 32 -8.99 -8.18 9.16
CA GLU A 32 -7.81 -8.59 9.93
C GLU A 32 -6.57 -8.61 9.03
N VAL A 33 -5.51 -7.90 9.44
CA VAL A 33 -4.24 -7.84 8.71
C VAL A 33 -3.10 -8.04 9.70
N GLY A 34 -2.28 -9.07 9.50
CA GLY A 34 -1.14 -9.35 10.38
C GLY A 34 -1.51 -9.52 11.86
N GLY A 35 -2.69 -10.10 12.15
CA GLY A 35 -3.22 -10.25 13.51
C GLY A 35 -3.76 -8.95 14.14
N ILE A 36 -3.94 -7.88 13.34
CA ILE A 36 -4.57 -6.63 13.77
C ILE A 36 -5.98 -6.56 13.18
N THR A 37 -6.97 -6.47 14.05
CA THR A 37 -8.39 -6.35 13.67
C THR A 37 -8.78 -4.87 13.53
N VAL A 38 -9.08 -4.45 12.31
CA VAL A 38 -9.54 -3.09 11.97
C VAL A 38 -11.04 -3.12 11.73
N VAL A 39 -11.81 -2.44 12.59
CA VAL A 39 -13.28 -2.41 12.47
C VAL A 39 -13.75 -1.30 11.53
N ASN A 40 -14.90 -1.50 10.89
CA ASN A 40 -15.54 -0.56 9.96
C ASN A 40 -14.60 -0.10 8.82
N GLN A 41 -13.72 -0.99 8.33
CA GLN A 41 -12.90 -0.70 7.16
C GLN A 41 -13.79 -0.67 5.92
N VAL A 42 -13.72 0.41 5.14
CA VAL A 42 -14.38 0.49 3.82
C VAL A 42 -13.45 -0.07 2.75
N PHE A 43 -13.95 -0.94 1.87
CA PHE A 43 -13.18 -1.54 0.79
C PHE A 43 -14.05 -1.79 -0.44
N GLY A 44 -13.40 -2.01 -1.58
CA GLY A 44 -14.06 -2.31 -2.85
C GLY A 44 -14.35 -3.80 -3.02
N ILE A 45 -15.59 -4.13 -3.36
CA ILE A 45 -15.97 -5.46 -3.84
C ILE A 45 -16.04 -5.40 -5.36
N SER A 46 -15.08 -6.05 -6.01
CA SER A 46 -14.94 -6.03 -7.48
C SER A 46 -16.07 -6.77 -8.19
N GLN A 47 -16.55 -6.20 -9.29
CA GLN A 47 -17.43 -6.87 -10.26
C GLN A 47 -16.71 -7.16 -11.58
N CYS A 48 -16.00 -6.16 -12.10
CA CYS A 48 -15.16 -6.31 -13.29
C CYS A 48 -13.70 -6.06 -12.89
N LYS A 49 -12.81 -6.96 -13.30
CA LYS A 49 -11.36 -6.87 -13.02
C LYS A 49 -10.59 -6.71 -14.32
N ALA A 50 -9.45 -6.03 -14.27
CA ALA A 50 -8.53 -5.93 -15.38
C ALA A 50 -7.94 -7.31 -15.73
N ALA A 51 -7.59 -7.54 -17.01
CA ALA A 51 -7.08 -8.83 -17.45
C ALA A 51 -5.81 -9.29 -16.71
N PHE A 52 -4.92 -8.35 -16.34
CA PHE A 52 -3.72 -8.69 -15.59
C PHE A 52 -4.03 -9.31 -14.21
N MET A 53 -5.14 -8.92 -13.58
CA MET A 53 -5.57 -9.47 -12.29
C MET A 53 -5.97 -10.93 -12.38
N ALA A 54 -6.32 -11.43 -13.58
CA ALA A 54 -6.59 -12.85 -13.79
C ALA A 54 -5.32 -13.72 -13.73
N HIS A 55 -4.15 -13.11 -13.86
CA HIS A 55 -2.85 -13.78 -13.78
C HIS A 55 -2.15 -13.58 -12.43
N MET A 56 -2.75 -12.81 -11.51
CA MET A 56 -2.22 -12.64 -10.17
C MET A 56 -2.52 -13.87 -9.32
N THR A 57 -1.55 -14.28 -8.52
CA THR A 57 -1.78 -15.29 -7.48
C THR A 57 -2.62 -14.72 -6.32
N ALA A 58 -2.57 -13.40 -6.12
CA ALA A 58 -3.36 -12.71 -5.10
C ALA A 58 -4.79 -12.41 -5.58
N ASP A 59 -5.75 -12.52 -4.67
CA ASP A 59 -7.18 -12.30 -4.97
C ASP A 59 -7.56 -10.81 -5.13
N GLY A 60 -6.73 -9.92 -4.57
CA GLY A 60 -6.96 -8.48 -4.51
C GLY A 60 -5.71 -7.69 -4.09
N ILE A 61 -5.91 -6.40 -3.83
CA ILE A 61 -4.86 -5.43 -3.51
C ILE A 61 -5.22 -4.71 -2.21
N LEU A 62 -4.25 -4.59 -1.30
CA LEU A 62 -4.33 -3.73 -0.12
C LEU A 62 -3.41 -2.53 -0.34
N GLY A 63 -4.00 -1.34 -0.54
CA GLY A 63 -3.25 -0.11 -0.76
C GLY A 63 -2.67 0.44 0.55
N LEU A 64 -1.38 0.83 0.50
CA LEU A 64 -0.63 1.40 1.64
C LEU A 64 -0.17 2.86 1.39
N ALA A 65 -0.63 3.47 0.29
CA ALA A 65 -0.38 4.90 0.01
C ALA A 65 -1.41 5.80 0.70
N PHE A 66 -1.31 7.11 0.50
CA PHE A 66 -2.08 8.11 1.23
C PHE A 66 -3.53 8.22 0.76
N GLN A 67 -4.43 8.61 1.68
CA GLN A 67 -5.84 8.83 1.41
C GLN A 67 -6.10 9.82 0.26
N SER A 68 -5.22 10.80 0.03
CA SER A 68 -5.38 11.82 -1.01
C SER A 68 -5.48 11.28 -2.44
N ILE A 69 -5.00 10.05 -2.67
CA ILE A 69 -5.08 9.37 -3.97
C ILE A 69 -6.03 8.17 -3.94
N ALA A 70 -6.71 7.91 -2.82
CA ALA A 70 -7.70 6.86 -2.74
C ALA A 70 -8.92 7.22 -3.59
N SER A 71 -9.36 6.31 -4.46
CA SER A 71 -10.66 6.44 -5.12
C SER A 71 -11.75 6.69 -4.09
N ASP A 72 -12.65 7.61 -4.41
CA ASP A 72 -13.77 7.98 -3.54
C ASP A 72 -13.37 8.51 -2.16
N ASN A 73 -12.11 8.94 -1.99
CA ASN A 73 -11.55 9.46 -0.73
C ASN A 73 -11.73 8.49 0.46
N VAL A 74 -11.74 7.18 0.18
CA VAL A 74 -11.87 6.13 1.21
C VAL A 74 -10.65 6.14 2.12
N VAL A 75 -10.87 6.00 3.43
CA VAL A 75 -9.78 5.91 4.42
C VAL A 75 -9.04 4.58 4.26
N PRO A 76 -7.72 4.58 3.98
CA PRO A 76 -6.93 3.36 3.87
C PRO A 76 -6.87 2.54 5.16
N VAL A 77 -6.52 1.26 5.04
CA VAL A 77 -6.43 0.34 6.18
C VAL A 77 -5.45 0.85 7.24
N PHE A 78 -4.27 1.29 6.81
CA PHE A 78 -3.24 1.75 7.74
C PHE A 78 -3.63 3.04 8.46
N ASP A 79 -4.28 3.99 7.77
CA ASP A 79 -4.87 5.17 8.40
C ASP A 79 -5.90 4.80 9.47
N ASN A 80 -6.75 3.80 9.22
CA ASN A 80 -7.70 3.31 10.21
C ASN A 80 -6.99 2.62 11.39
N MET A 81 -5.92 1.87 11.15
CA MET A 81 -5.10 1.30 12.24
C MET A 81 -4.55 2.40 13.15
N ILE A 82 -4.04 3.50 12.59
CA ILE A 82 -3.55 4.65 13.36
C ILE A 82 -4.70 5.32 14.12
N LYS A 83 -5.81 5.65 13.44
CA LYS A 83 -6.97 6.33 14.04
C LYS A 83 -7.60 5.52 15.19
N GLN A 84 -7.55 4.20 15.10
CA GLN A 84 -8.07 3.28 16.12
C GLN A 84 -7.03 2.92 17.20
N ASN A 85 -5.82 3.51 17.16
CA ASN A 85 -4.72 3.23 18.08
C ASN A 85 -4.31 1.73 18.13
N LEU A 86 -4.35 1.05 16.98
CA LEU A 86 -4.04 -0.37 16.85
C LEU A 86 -2.54 -0.64 16.58
N VAL A 87 -1.77 0.41 16.33
CA VAL A 87 -0.33 0.39 16.11
C VAL A 87 0.36 1.31 17.12
N SER A 88 1.50 0.86 17.63
CA SER A 88 2.29 1.60 18.63
C SER A 88 3.03 2.78 18.03
N GLN A 89 3.34 2.71 16.73
CA GLN A 89 3.97 3.78 15.95
C GLN A 89 3.24 3.91 14.61
N PRO A 90 3.06 5.14 14.08
CA PRO A 90 2.38 5.39 12.81
C PRO A 90 3.31 5.10 11.62
N MET A 91 3.90 3.90 11.59
CA MET A 91 4.79 3.46 10.52
C MET A 91 4.66 1.96 10.24
N PHE A 92 5.03 1.56 9.03
CA PHE A 92 5.25 0.17 8.66
C PHE A 92 6.58 0.03 7.92
N SER A 93 7.13 -1.18 7.90
CA SER A 93 8.31 -1.52 7.08
C SER A 93 8.01 -2.72 6.20
N VAL A 94 8.64 -2.75 5.03
CA VAL A 94 8.53 -3.84 4.07
C VAL A 94 9.91 -4.44 3.83
N TYR A 95 10.02 -5.75 4.00
CA TYR A 95 11.17 -6.54 3.58
C TYR A 95 10.72 -7.49 2.47
N LEU A 96 11.44 -7.48 1.34
CA LEU A 96 11.21 -8.40 0.24
C LEU A 96 12.41 -9.33 0.12
N SER A 97 12.15 -10.62 0.34
CA SER A 97 13.18 -11.67 0.22
C SER A 97 13.57 -11.86 -1.25
N GLY A 98 14.87 -12.01 -1.50
CA GLY A 98 15.36 -12.46 -2.81
C GLY A 98 15.03 -13.93 -3.10
N ASN A 99 14.61 -14.69 -2.10
CA ASN A 99 14.08 -16.04 -2.28
C ASN A 99 12.60 -15.96 -2.70
N SER A 100 12.30 -16.48 -3.89
CA SER A 100 10.97 -16.40 -4.51
C SER A 100 9.86 -17.16 -3.77
N GLN A 101 10.19 -17.97 -2.75
CA GLN A 101 9.21 -18.79 -2.06
C GLN A 101 8.83 -18.26 -0.67
N GLN A 102 9.76 -17.70 0.11
CA GLN A 102 9.54 -17.35 1.51
C GLN A 102 10.45 -16.23 2.00
N GLY A 103 10.01 -15.57 3.07
CA GLY A 103 10.83 -14.66 3.88
C GLY A 103 10.51 -13.19 3.73
N SER A 104 9.66 -12.79 2.78
CA SER A 104 9.17 -11.40 2.72
C SER A 104 8.24 -11.10 3.90
N GLU A 105 8.33 -9.88 4.42
CA GLU A 105 7.60 -9.46 5.63
C GLU A 105 7.07 -8.02 5.46
N VAL A 106 5.87 -7.77 5.99
CA VAL A 106 5.36 -6.42 6.23
C VAL A 106 5.07 -6.29 7.72
N VAL A 107 5.75 -5.35 8.38
CA VAL A 107 5.63 -5.13 9.83
C VAL A 107 4.97 -3.78 10.07
N SER A 108 3.80 -3.77 10.72
CA SER A 108 3.03 -2.56 11.00
C SER A 108 3.28 -1.97 12.40
N ARG A 109 4.40 -2.34 13.06
CA ARG A 109 4.67 -2.02 14.48
C ARG A 109 6.11 -1.57 14.77
N SER A 110 7.07 -1.93 13.91
CA SER A 110 8.51 -1.65 14.09
C SER A 110 9.25 -1.94 12.78
N ILE A 111 10.54 -1.59 12.75
CA ILE A 111 11.48 -2.09 11.73
C ILE A 111 12.19 -3.30 12.33
N ASP A 112 12.16 -4.46 11.68
CA ASP A 112 12.97 -5.59 12.12
C ASP A 112 14.44 -5.39 11.71
N SER A 113 15.30 -5.20 12.71
CA SER A 113 16.76 -5.06 12.54
C SER A 113 17.45 -6.31 12.03
N SER A 114 16.79 -7.47 12.05
CA SER A 114 17.33 -8.71 11.47
C SER A 114 17.43 -8.66 9.93
N HIS A 115 16.64 -7.77 9.30
CA HIS A 115 16.51 -7.68 7.85
C HIS A 115 17.39 -6.62 7.18
N TYR A 116 18.18 -5.84 7.93
CA TYR A 116 19.10 -4.84 7.38
C TYR A 116 20.40 -4.73 8.18
N THR A 117 21.42 -4.12 7.57
CA THR A 117 22.67 -3.78 8.24
C THR A 117 22.88 -2.27 8.22
N GLY A 118 23.65 -1.76 9.19
CA GLY A 118 23.90 -0.33 9.32
C GLY A 118 22.71 0.44 9.90
N GLN A 119 22.53 1.69 9.43
CA GLN A 119 21.49 2.60 9.93
C GLN A 119 20.45 2.89 8.84
N VAL A 120 19.22 3.15 9.29
CA VAL A 120 18.14 3.58 8.40
C VAL A 120 18.36 5.04 8.01
N THR A 121 18.41 5.31 6.71
CA THR A 121 18.42 6.66 6.17
C THR A 121 17.00 7.14 5.95
N TRP A 122 16.63 8.25 6.59
CA TRP A 122 15.31 8.87 6.46
C TRP A 122 15.33 9.95 5.39
N ILE A 123 14.42 9.84 4.41
CA ILE A 123 14.25 10.83 3.34
C ILE A 123 12.86 11.44 3.47
N PRO A 124 12.71 12.77 3.54
CA PRO A 124 11.41 13.40 3.65
C PRO A 124 10.60 13.22 2.36
N LEU A 125 9.27 13.10 2.52
CA LEU A 125 8.36 13.08 1.39
C LEU A 125 8.33 14.44 0.69
N THR A 126 8.25 14.41 -0.63
CA THR A 126 8.04 15.61 -1.46
C THR A 126 6.56 15.90 -1.70
N SER A 127 5.72 14.87 -1.61
CA SER A 127 4.26 14.95 -1.70
C SER A 127 3.64 13.78 -0.94
N ALA A 128 2.63 14.03 -0.11
CA ALA A 128 1.88 12.99 0.62
C ALA A 128 0.74 12.43 -0.27
N THR A 129 1.10 11.97 -1.47
CA THR A 129 0.18 11.34 -2.44
C THR A 129 0.56 9.87 -2.60
N TYR A 130 1.72 9.63 -3.22
CA TYR A 130 2.43 8.35 -3.16
C TYR A 130 3.52 8.43 -2.07
N TRP A 131 4.23 7.33 -1.83
CA TRP A 131 5.51 7.37 -1.09
C TRP A 131 6.60 8.03 -1.96
N GLN A 132 6.41 9.33 -2.22
CA GLN A 132 7.19 10.09 -3.18
C GLN A 132 8.34 10.84 -2.50
N ILE A 133 9.56 10.56 -2.92
CA ILE A 133 10.80 11.17 -2.44
C ILE A 133 11.49 11.97 -3.54
N LYS A 134 12.49 12.77 -3.16
CA LYS A 134 13.43 13.37 -4.10
C LYS A 134 14.59 12.39 -4.34
N MET A 135 14.84 12.07 -5.60
CA MET A 135 16.05 11.38 -6.04
C MET A 135 17.00 12.40 -6.64
N ASP A 136 18.25 12.46 -6.19
CA ASP A 136 19.19 13.51 -6.61
C ASP A 136 19.83 13.26 -7.98
N SER A 137 20.17 12.00 -8.29
CA SER A 137 20.65 11.57 -9.60
C SER A 137 20.66 10.04 -9.70
N VAL A 138 20.75 9.53 -10.93
CA VAL A 138 21.01 8.12 -11.22
C VAL A 138 22.35 8.02 -11.94
N THR A 139 23.25 7.19 -11.42
CA THR A 139 24.61 7.03 -11.97
C THR A 139 24.91 5.59 -12.37
N ILE A 140 25.59 5.41 -13.50
CA ILE A 140 26.17 4.14 -13.93
C ILE A 140 27.67 4.35 -14.07
N ASN A 141 28.48 3.56 -13.36
CA ASN A 141 29.95 3.67 -13.35
C ASN A 141 30.46 5.10 -13.07
N GLY A 142 29.80 5.83 -12.16
CA GLY A 142 30.14 7.20 -11.79
C GLY A 142 29.69 8.28 -12.78
N GLN A 143 29.05 7.92 -13.89
CA GLN A 143 28.48 8.86 -14.85
C GLN A 143 26.98 9.04 -14.59
N THR A 144 26.51 10.28 -14.48
CA THR A 144 25.08 10.57 -14.36
C THR A 144 24.37 10.21 -15.66
N VAL A 145 23.41 9.30 -15.58
CA VAL A 145 22.62 8.82 -16.74
C VAL A 145 21.17 9.33 -16.72
N ALA A 146 20.65 9.71 -15.55
CA ALA A 146 19.32 10.29 -15.41
C ALA A 146 19.21 11.16 -14.15
N CYS A 147 18.12 11.93 -14.06
CA CYS A 147 17.81 12.79 -12.93
C CYS A 147 18.93 13.76 -12.54
N SER A 148 19.69 14.28 -13.51
CA SER A 148 20.72 15.30 -13.22
C SER A 148 20.06 16.55 -12.62
N GLY A 149 20.42 16.89 -11.38
CA GLY A 149 19.79 17.99 -10.64
C GLY A 149 18.51 17.61 -9.88
N GLY A 150 18.14 16.34 -9.90
CA GLY A 150 17.08 15.74 -9.12
C GLY A 150 15.77 15.53 -9.88
N CYS A 151 15.00 14.52 -9.45
CA CYS A 151 13.68 14.17 -9.96
C CYS A 151 12.80 13.59 -8.84
N PRO A 152 11.46 13.63 -8.97
CA PRO A 152 10.58 12.85 -8.11
C PRO A 152 10.74 11.34 -8.38
N ALA A 153 10.73 10.54 -7.32
CA ALA A 153 10.69 9.09 -7.40
C ALA A 153 9.63 8.55 -6.42
N ILE A 154 9.00 7.43 -6.76
CA ILE A 154 7.99 6.76 -5.93
C ILE A 154 8.56 5.42 -5.48
N ILE A 155 8.35 5.10 -4.20
CA ILE A 155 8.54 3.75 -3.66
C ILE A 155 7.19 3.04 -3.73
N ASP A 156 7.06 2.08 -4.65
CA ASP A 156 5.83 1.30 -4.92
C ASP A 156 6.14 -0.20 -4.81
#